data_AF-A0A7V1H4X7-F1
#
_entry.id   AF-A0A7V1H4X7-F1
#
_cell.length_a   1.000
_cell.length_b   1.000
_cell.length_c   1.000
_cell.angle_alpha   90.00
_cell.angle_beta   90.00
_cell.angle_gamma   90.00
#
_symmetry.space_group_name_H-M   'P 1'
#
loop_
_entity.id
_entity.type
_entity.pdbx_description
1 polymer ?
#
loop_
_entity_poly.entity_id
_entity_poly.type
_entity_poly.pdbx_seq_one_letter_code
_entity_poly.pdbx_strand_id
1 'polypeptide(L)'
;MYDLMWYLSDPAWPEPNLLYLKKALRQTNWPGPEIDRKNWHKVAAERIETMDWHKVVEDVRPFIEQEADIALLTQENMLDLLKTRGDRFR
;
A
#
# COMPACT_ATOMS: atom_id res chain seq x y z
N MET A 1 -1.12 2.45 7.03
CA MET A 1 -0.11 2.78 5.99
C MET A 1 1.22 2.12 6.29
N TYR A 2 1.75 2.24 7.51
CA TYR A 2 3.00 1.60 7.91
C TYR A 2 3.02 0.08 7.67
N ASP A 3 1.96 -0.64 8.01
CA ASP A 3 1.88 -2.09 7.77
C ASP A 3 2.02 -2.46 6.29
N LEU A 4 1.50 -1.61 5.39
CA LEU A 4 1.62 -1.82 3.95
C LEU A 4 3.08 -1.62 3.50
N MET A 5 3.74 -0.57 3.99
CA MET A 5 5.17 -0.35 3.74
C MET A 5 5.97 -1.57 4.20
N TRP A 6 5.78 -1.99 5.46
CA TRP A 6 6.47 -3.13 6.05
C TRP A 6 6.25 -4.44 5.26
N TYR A 7 5.01 -4.71 4.87
CA TYR A 7 4.67 -5.86 4.02
C TYR A 7 5.34 -5.82 2.63
N LEU A 8 5.50 -4.62 2.06
CA LEU A 8 6.14 -4.45 0.75
C LEU A 8 7.67 -4.51 0.83
N SER A 9 8.27 -4.13 1.96
CA SER A 9 9.71 -4.07 2.17
C SER A 9 10.40 -5.42 2.03
N ASP A 10 9.72 -6.51 2.36
CA ASP A 10 10.28 -7.85 2.18
C ASP A 10 9.70 -8.52 0.92
N PRO A 11 10.56 -8.73 -0.09
CA PRO A 11 10.15 -9.30 -1.34
C PRO A 11 9.71 -10.77 -1.24
N ALA A 12 10.12 -11.52 -0.22
CA ALA A 12 9.78 -12.94 -0.11
C ALA A 12 8.32 -13.18 0.31
N TRP A 13 7.62 -12.15 0.81
CA TRP A 13 6.25 -12.31 1.29
C TRP A 13 5.27 -12.63 0.16
N PRO A 14 4.27 -13.50 0.43
CA PRO A 14 3.25 -13.88 -0.52
C PRO A 14 2.35 -12.70 -0.88
N GLU A 15 1.63 -12.82 -1.99
CA GLU A 15 0.59 -11.87 -2.40
C GLU A 15 -0.48 -11.65 -1.30
N PRO A 16 -1.11 -10.46 -1.26
CA PRO A 16 -2.14 -10.19 -0.28
C PRO A 16 -3.33 -11.13 -0.49
N ASN A 17 -4.16 -11.31 0.54
CA ASN A 17 -5.36 -12.11 0.41
C ASN A 17 -6.43 -11.35 -0.41
N LEU A 18 -6.38 -11.53 -1.73
CA LEU A 18 -7.26 -10.85 -2.67
C LEU A 18 -8.75 -11.19 -2.48
N LEU A 19 -9.07 -12.36 -1.92
CA LEU A 19 -10.46 -12.71 -1.61
C LEU A 19 -11.02 -11.77 -0.53
N TYR A 20 -10.27 -11.54 0.56
CA TYR A 20 -10.70 -10.61 1.60
C TYR A 20 -10.67 -9.16 1.11
N LEU A 21 -9.66 -8.78 0.33
CA LEU A 21 -9.59 -7.43 -0.25
C LEU A 21 -10.82 -7.13 -1.13
N LYS A 22 -11.18 -8.02 -2.07
CA LYS A 22 -12.38 -7.88 -2.89
C LYS A 22 -13.66 -7.76 -2.06
N LYS A 23 -13.78 -8.56 -0.99
CA LYS A 23 -14.94 -8.51 -0.09
C LYS A 23 -15.02 -7.15 0.62
N ALA A 24 -13.90 -6.64 1.13
CA ALA A 24 -13.86 -5.34 1.79
C ALA A 24 -14.22 -4.19 0.83
N LEU A 25 -13.69 -4.21 -0.40
CA LEU A 25 -14.00 -3.19 -1.42
C LEU A 25 -15.47 -3.19 -1.83
N ARG A 26 -16.10 -4.37 -1.92
CA ARG A 26 -17.55 -4.48 -2.14
C ARG A 26 -18.36 -3.93 -0.98
N GLN A 27 -17.93 -4.16 0.26
CA GLN A 27 -18.62 -3.66 1.46
C GLN A 27 -18.59 -2.12 1.53
N THR A 28 -17.53 -1.49 1.01
CA THR A 28 -17.40 -0.03 0.97
C THR A 28 -18.00 0.60 -0.28
N ASN A 29 -18.67 -0.18 -1.16
CA ASN A 29 -19.17 0.27 -2.46
C ASN A 29 -18.11 1.01 -3.28
N TRP A 30 -16.86 0.53 -3.24
CA TRP A 30 -15.77 1.17 -3.96
C TRP A 30 -15.99 1.08 -5.49
N PRO A 31 -15.93 2.20 -6.23
CA PRO A 31 -16.33 2.27 -7.64
C PRO A 31 -15.24 1.86 -8.64
N GLY A 32 -14.06 1.43 -8.18
CA GLY A 32 -12.94 1.11 -9.06
C GLY A 32 -13.01 -0.28 -9.72
N PRO A 33 -11.97 -0.65 -10.49
CA PRO A 33 -11.94 -1.92 -11.23
C PRO A 33 -11.87 -3.13 -10.29
N GLU A 34 -12.28 -4.31 -10.75
CA GLU A 34 -12.09 -5.53 -9.97
C GLU A 34 -10.60 -5.79 -9.72
N ILE A 35 -10.24 -5.98 -8.45
CA ILE A 35 -8.84 -6.16 -8.03
C ILE A 35 -8.37 -7.59 -8.21
N ASP A 36 -7.26 -7.82 -8.90
CA ASP A 36 -6.61 -9.11 -9.05
C ASP A 36 -5.09 -9.03 -8.80
N ARG A 37 -4.38 -10.15 -8.99
CA ARG A 37 -2.92 -10.23 -8.79
C ARG A 37 -2.14 -9.29 -9.71
N LYS A 38 -2.69 -8.97 -10.90
CA LYS A 38 -2.02 -8.20 -11.94
C LYS A 38 -2.24 -6.68 -11.79
N ASN A 39 -3.28 -6.24 -11.08
CA ASN A 39 -3.62 -4.82 -11.01
C ASN A 39 -3.62 -4.21 -9.60
N TRP A 40 -3.64 -5.02 -8.52
CA TRP A 40 -3.80 -4.47 -7.17
C TRP A 40 -2.74 -3.43 -6.80
N HIS A 41 -1.48 -3.66 -7.21
CA HIS A 41 -0.35 -2.77 -6.93
C HIS A 41 -0.50 -1.43 -7.67
N LYS A 42 -1.04 -1.43 -8.89
CA LYS A 42 -1.32 -0.21 -9.67
C LYS A 42 -2.43 0.61 -9.02
N VAL A 43 -3.52 -0.06 -8.65
CA VAL A 43 -4.63 0.63 -7.98
C VAL A 43 -4.21 1.19 -6.63
N ALA A 44 -3.38 0.46 -5.88
CA ALA A 44 -2.80 0.97 -4.63
C ALA A 44 -1.91 2.19 -4.88
N ALA A 45 -1.09 2.18 -5.94
CA ALA A 45 -0.23 3.31 -6.30
C ALA A 45 -1.05 4.55 -6.69
N GLU A 46 -2.04 4.41 -7.57
CA GLU A 46 -2.97 5.49 -7.95
C GLU A 46 -3.65 6.09 -6.71
N ARG A 47 -4.04 5.25 -5.74
CA ARG A 47 -4.63 5.75 -4.50
C ARG A 47 -3.61 6.55 -3.67
N ILE A 48 -2.38 6.05 -3.53
CA ILE A 48 -1.30 6.71 -2.79
C ILE A 48 -0.92 8.05 -3.41
N GLU A 49 -0.91 8.17 -4.73
CA GLU A 49 -0.62 9.42 -5.45
C GLU A 49 -1.62 10.54 -5.10
N THR A 50 -2.88 10.19 -4.80
CA THR A 50 -3.93 11.17 -4.47
C THR A 50 -4.03 11.52 -2.98
N MET A 51 -3.23 10.89 -2.12
CA MET A 51 -3.28 11.11 -0.68
C MET A 51 -2.48 12.33 -0.24
N ASP A 52 -2.98 13.04 0.78
CA ASP A 52 -2.21 14.04 1.50
C ASP A 52 -1.19 13.34 2.41
N TRP A 53 0.06 13.29 1.96
CA TRP A 53 1.10 12.53 2.67
C TRP A 53 1.42 13.09 4.06
N HIS A 54 1.21 14.39 4.26
CA HIS A 54 1.42 14.99 5.57
C HIS A 54 0.44 14.39 6.59
N LYS A 55 -0.86 14.32 6.23
CA LYS A 55 -1.88 13.69 7.08
C LYS A 55 -1.64 12.20 7.30
N VAL A 56 -1.16 11.49 6.27
CA VAL A 56 -0.80 10.06 6.41
C VAL A 56 0.28 9.87 7.48
N VAL A 57 1.32 10.71 7.47
CA VAL A 57 2.40 10.64 8.47
C VAL A 57 1.89 11.04 9.85
N GLU A 58 1.08 12.09 9.96
CA GLU A 58 0.47 12.52 11.23
C GLU A 58 -0.42 11.43 11.86
N ASP A 59 -1.21 10.72 11.06
CA ASP A 59 -2.06 9.63 11.53
C ASP A 59 -1.25 8.43 12.03
N VAL A 60 -0.10 8.15 11.43
CA VAL A 60 0.73 6.98 11.75
C VAL A 60 1.70 7.26 12.89
N ARG A 61 2.24 8.47 12.99
CA ARG A 61 3.29 8.87 13.95
C ARG A 61 3.00 8.46 15.41
N PRO A 62 1.77 8.59 15.96
CA PRO A 62 1.50 8.21 17.35
C PRO A 62 1.66 6.70 17.65
N PHE A 63 1.68 5.85 16.61
CA PHE A 63 1.74 4.40 16.74
C PHE A 63 3.14 3.82 16.53
N ILE A 64 4.13 4.66 16.21
CA ILE A 64 5.50 4.22 15.89
C ILE A 64 6.45 4.71 16.98
N GLU A 65 7.18 3.78 17.61
CA GLU A 65 8.10 4.09 18.72
C GLU A 65 9.40 4.75 18.26
N GLN A 66 9.88 4.41 17.05
CA GLN A 66 11.14 4.90 16.51
C GLN A 66 10.91 5.92 15.39
N GLU A 67 11.34 7.16 15.61
CA GLU A 67 11.22 8.23 14.61
C GLU A 67 11.95 7.91 13.29
N ALA A 68 13.01 7.09 13.36
CA ALA A 68 13.74 6.62 12.17
C ALA A 68 12.87 5.77 11.24
N ASP A 69 11.91 5.00 11.78
CA ASP A 69 10.99 4.18 10.99
C ASP A 69 9.96 5.05 10.27
N ILE A 70 9.57 6.19 10.88
CA ILE A 70 8.69 7.19 10.26
C ILE A 70 9.40 7.86 9.09
N ALA A 71 10.72 8.12 9.20
CA ALA A 71 11.49 8.74 8.12
C ALA A 71 11.54 7.89 6.83
N LEU A 72 11.34 6.57 6.94
CA LEU A 72 11.23 5.67 5.80
C LEU A 72 9.86 5.73 5.12
N LEU A 73 8.83 6.20 5.83
CA LEU A 73 7.46 6.33 5.32
C LEU A 73 7.30 7.59 4.45
N THR A 74 7.93 7.57 3.28
CA THR A 74 7.75 8.59 2.25
C THR A 74 6.82 8.09 1.14
N GLN A 75 6.15 9.02 0.47
CA GLN A 75 5.26 8.68 -0.65
C GLN A 75 6.06 8.01 -1.78
N GLU A 76 7.25 8.53 -2.06
CA GLU A 76 8.19 8.00 -3.05
C GLU A 76 8.58 6.55 -2.76
N ASN A 77 9.03 6.25 -1.52
CA ASN A 77 9.41 4.90 -1.14
C ASN A 77 8.24 3.92 -1.31
N MET A 78 7.02 4.35 -0.96
CA MET A 78 5.82 3.52 -1.13
C MET A 78 5.49 3.23 -2.59
N LEU A 79 5.62 4.24 -3.47
CA LEU A 79 5.40 4.06 -4.91
C LEU A 79 6.47 3.15 -5.53
N ASP A 80 7.73 3.30 -5.14
CA ASP A 80 8.83 2.43 -5.60
C ASP A 80 8.66 0.98 -5.15
N LEU A 81 8.23 0.77 -3.90
CA LEU A 81 7.92 -0.55 -3.37
C LEU A 81 6.76 -1.22 -4.14
N LEU A 82 5.69 -0.48 -4.44
CA LEU A 82 4.56 -0.98 -5.23
C LEU A 82 4.94 -1.29 -6.67
N LYS A 83 5.78 -0.46 -7.29
CA LYS A 83 6.32 -0.70 -8.63
C LYS A 83 7.16 -1.97 -8.67
N THR A 84 8.05 -2.15 -7.70
CA THR A 84 8.89 -3.35 -7.56
C THR A 84 8.05 -4.62 -7.40
N ARG A 85 6.94 -4.54 -6.66
CA ARG A 85 5.98 -5.64 -6.52
C ARG A 85 5.29 -5.96 -7.85
N GLY A 86 4.91 -4.93 -8.62
CA GLY A 86 4.26 -5.08 -9.91
C GLY A 86 5.13 -5.69 -11.00
N ASP A 87 6.44 -5.37 -11.01
CA ASP A 87 7.39 -5.87 -12.01
C ASP A 87 7.54 -7.41 -11.98
N ARG A 88 7.12 -8.08 -10.90
CA ARG A 88 7.10 -9.56 -10.81
C ARG A 88 6.04 -10.24 -11.66
N PHE A 89 5.05 -9.48 -12.11
CA PHE A 89 3.91 -9.98 -12.86
C PHE A 89 3.93 -9.53 -14.33
N ARG A 90 5.04 -8.93 -14.78
CA ARG A 90 5.30 -8.60 -16.18
C ARG A 90 5.77 -9.80 -16.98
#